data_AF-A0AAD5THM5-F1
#
_entry.id   AF-A0AAD5THM5-F1
#
_cell.length_a   1.000
_cell.length_b   1.000
_cell.length_c   1.000
_cell.angle_alpha   90.00
_cell.angle_beta   90.00
_cell.angle_gamma   90.00
#
_symmetry.space_group_name_H-M   'P 1'
#
loop_
_entity.id
_entity.type
_entity.pdbx_description
1 polymer ?
#
loop_
_entity_poly.entity_id
_entity_poly.type
_entity_poly.pdbx_seq_one_letter_code
_entity_poly.pdbx_strand_id
1 'polypeptide(L)'
;MTHQLMSLAGGKIVVCLEGGYHLNAVANSVAAVTGTLLGDAPTPLDTRLRISADCANVVHKVREIQSQFWNASNSENNGALNRYDTTGTSFIDRRPSDNDLFSAPEILAGYRRYHLAQNLALEYHAITDPAIVDFPAQIHAR
;
A
#
# COMPACT_ATOMS: atom_id res chain seq x y z
N MET A 1 5.73 -15.31 15.28
CA MET A 1 6.34 -15.74 14.00
C MET A 1 6.38 -17.26 13.87
N THR A 2 7.12 -17.98 14.72
CA THR A 2 7.29 -19.45 14.63
C THR A 2 5.97 -20.21 14.47
N HIS A 3 4.98 -19.90 15.31
CA HIS A 3 3.66 -20.53 15.25
C HIS A 3 2.97 -20.37 13.88
N GLN A 4 3.08 -19.20 13.25
CA GLN A 4 2.48 -18.96 11.93
C GLN A 4 3.15 -19.84 10.85
N LEU A 5 4.48 -20.00 10.92
CA LEU A 5 5.23 -20.83 9.97
C LEU A 5 4.93 -22.33 10.15
N MET A 6 4.54 -22.79 11.34
CA MET A 6 4.21 -24.21 11.61
C MET A 6 2.99 -24.70 10.83
N SER A 7 2.17 -23.79 10.28
CA SER A 7 1.09 -24.15 9.36
C SER A 7 1.57 -24.58 7.97
N LEU A 8 2.81 -24.27 7.61
CA LEU A 8 3.39 -24.56 6.30
C LEU A 8 4.10 -25.92 6.30
N ALA A 9 4.19 -26.55 5.12
CA ALA A 9 4.93 -27.81 4.91
C ALA A 9 4.61 -28.94 5.92
N GLY A 10 3.38 -28.95 6.47
CA GLY A 10 2.97 -29.92 7.50
C GLY A 10 3.73 -29.78 8.82
N GLY A 11 4.19 -28.57 9.17
CA GLY A 11 4.91 -28.29 10.42
C GLY A 11 6.39 -28.70 10.41
N LYS A 12 6.93 -29.13 9.26
CA LYS A 12 8.34 -29.52 9.13
C LYS A 12 9.23 -28.28 9.03
N ILE A 13 9.71 -27.80 10.17
CA ILE A 13 10.54 -26.59 10.27
C ILE A 13 11.93 -26.95 10.78
N VAL A 14 12.95 -26.34 10.18
CA VAL A 14 14.32 -26.29 10.71
C VAL A 14 14.59 -24.85 11.15
N VAL A 15 15.15 -24.67 12.33
CA VAL A 15 15.57 -23.37 12.85
C VAL A 15 17.09 -23.31 12.87
N CYS A 16 17.65 -22.29 12.20
CA CYS A 16 19.07 -21.99 12.22
C CYS A 16 19.31 -20.73 13.06
N LEU A 17 20.20 -20.81 14.04
CA LEU A 17 20.61 -19.64 14.81
C LEU A 17 21.59 -18.82 13.96
N GLU A 18 21.24 -17.57 13.71
CA GLU A 18 22.08 -16.62 12.98
C GLU A 18 22.84 -15.72 13.98
N GLY A 19 22.63 -14.40 13.93
CA GLY A 19 23.24 -13.44 14.84
C GLY A 19 22.50 -13.20 16.16
N GLY A 20 23.10 -12.38 17.01
CA GLY A 20 22.51 -11.95 18.27
C GLY A 20 23.57 -11.41 19.23
N TYR A 21 23.63 -10.10 19.38
CA TYR A 21 24.69 -9.44 20.17
C TYR A 21 24.34 -9.25 21.65
N HIS A 22 23.09 -9.56 22.03
CA HIS A 22 22.60 -9.40 23.39
C HIS A 22 22.19 -10.77 23.96
N LEU A 23 23.07 -11.36 24.78
CA LEU A 23 22.94 -12.75 25.26
C LEU A 23 21.59 -13.07 25.89
N ASN A 24 21.08 -12.19 26.76
CA ASN A 24 19.77 -12.37 27.38
C ASN A 24 18.63 -12.32 26.36
N ALA A 25 18.75 -11.48 25.32
CA ALA A 25 17.71 -11.40 24.29
C ALA A 25 17.73 -12.65 23.40
N VAL A 26 18.92 -13.17 23.09
CA VAL A 26 19.08 -14.44 22.38
C VAL A 26 18.50 -15.59 23.18
N ALA A 27 18.89 -15.74 24.46
CA ALA A 27 18.39 -16.80 25.33
C ALA A 27 16.86 -16.79 25.45
N ASN A 28 16.26 -15.62 25.67
CA ASN A 28 14.81 -15.46 25.74
C ASN A 28 14.12 -15.78 24.41
N SER A 29 14.69 -15.34 23.29
CA SER A 29 14.11 -15.58 21.96
C SER A 29 14.18 -17.06 21.58
N VAL A 30 15.31 -17.72 21.85
CA VAL A 30 15.48 -19.17 21.61
C VAL A 30 14.51 -19.96 22.48
N ALA A 31 14.39 -19.63 23.77
CA ALA A 31 13.41 -20.28 24.65
C ALA A 31 11.97 -20.15 24.14
N ALA A 32 11.57 -18.96 23.68
CA ALA A 32 10.24 -18.74 23.11
C ALA A 32 10.01 -19.50 21.79
N VAL A 33 11.02 -19.58 20.92
CA VAL A 33 10.97 -20.36 19.68
C VAL A 33 10.85 -21.85 20.00
N THR A 34 11.68 -22.38 20.90
CA THR A 34 11.65 -23.79 21.31
C THR A 34 10.33 -24.17 21.97
N GLY A 35 9.80 -23.35 22.89
CA GLY A 35 8.48 -23.59 23.50
C GLY A 35 7.38 -23.69 22.44
N THR A 36 7.37 -22.77 21.47
CA THR A 36 6.40 -22.81 20.37
C THR A 36 6.53 -24.08 19.52
N LEU A 37 7.75 -24.54 19.25
CA LEU A 37 8.00 -25.79 18.50
C LEU A 37 7.54 -27.03 19.29
N LEU A 38 7.62 -27.00 20.62
CA LEU A 38 7.12 -28.05 21.51
C LEU A 38 5.60 -28.03 21.69
N GLY A 39 4.91 -27.03 21.11
CA GLY A 39 3.46 -26.91 21.14
C GLY A 39 2.91 -25.92 22.15
N ASP A 40 3.77 -25.21 22.88
CA ASP A 40 3.32 -24.15 23.78
C ASP A 40 2.68 -23.00 22.99
N ALA A 41 1.63 -22.41 23.56
CA ALA A 41 1.01 -21.23 22.97
C ALA A 41 1.98 -20.03 23.02
N PRO A 42 2.20 -19.31 21.91
CA PRO A 42 3.06 -18.13 21.92
C PRO A 42 2.45 -17.01 22.78
N THR A 43 3.31 -16.25 23.47
CA THR A 43 2.89 -15.10 24.27
C THR A 43 2.09 -14.10 23.41
N PRO A 44 0.90 -13.65 23.85
CA PRO A 44 0.12 -12.66 23.14
C PRO A 44 0.90 -11.36 22.92
N LEU A 45 0.76 -10.78 21.74
CA LEU A 45 1.29 -9.44 21.47
C LEU A 45 0.42 -8.38 22.16
N ASP A 46 1.06 -7.31 22.62
CA ASP A 46 0.31 -6.16 23.16
C ASP A 46 -0.49 -5.49 22.03
N THR A 47 -1.81 -5.48 22.19
CA THR A 47 -2.76 -4.83 21.27
C THR A 47 -2.55 -3.33 21.11
N ARG A 48 -1.80 -2.68 22.01
CA ARG A 48 -1.47 -1.26 21.94
C ARG A 48 -0.32 -0.95 20.99
N LEU A 49 0.39 -1.95 20.48
CA LEU A 49 1.50 -1.76 19.55
C LEU A 49 1.03 -1.02 18.29
N ARG A 50 1.75 0.06 17.94
CA ARG A 50 1.50 0.85 16.73
C ARG A 50 2.58 0.56 15.70
N ILE A 51 2.15 0.40 14.46
CA ILE A 51 3.04 0.27 13.32
C ILE A 51 3.57 1.67 13.00
N SER A 52 4.89 1.82 12.83
CA SER A 52 5.48 3.06 12.35
C SER A 52 5.01 3.35 10.91
N ALA A 53 4.77 4.62 10.59
CA ALA A 53 4.41 5.05 9.24
C ALA A 53 5.47 4.61 8.22
N ASP A 54 6.76 4.71 8.57
CA ASP A 54 7.86 4.29 7.69
C ASP A 54 7.81 2.78 7.42
N CYS A 55 7.52 1.97 8.45
CA CYS A 55 7.39 0.53 8.31
C CYS A 55 6.21 0.16 7.39
N ALA A 56 5.06 0.83 7.57
CA ALA A 56 3.92 0.64 6.70
C ALA A 56 4.26 0.98 5.24
N ASN A 57 4.93 2.10 4.99
CA ASN A 57 5.35 2.51 3.65
C ASN A 57 6.29 1.48 2.99
N VAL A 58 7.26 0.95 3.75
CA VAL A 58 8.17 -0.11 3.25
C VAL A 58 7.39 -1.36 2.88
N VAL A 59 6.47 -1.82 3.74
CA VAL A 59 5.64 -3.01 3.46
C VAL A 59 4.77 -2.79 2.23
N HIS A 60 4.17 -1.61 2.09
CA HIS A 60 3.40 -1.25 0.89
C HIS A 60 4.26 -1.30 -0.38
N LYS A 61 5.48 -0.75 -0.33
CA LYS A 61 6.37 -0.75 -1.48
C LYS A 61 6.82 -2.16 -1.88
N VAL A 62 7.16 -2.98 -0.89
CA VAL A 62 7.52 -4.39 -1.14
C VAL A 62 6.34 -5.14 -1.76
N ARG A 63 5.10 -4.91 -1.27
CA ARG A 63 3.90 -5.53 -1.84
C ARG A 63 3.68 -5.13 -3.29
N GLU A 64 3.80 -3.84 -3.62
CA GLU A 64 3.68 -3.32 -5.00
C GLU A 64 4.67 -4.00 -5.95
N ILE A 65 5.93 -4.12 -5.55
CA ILE A 65 6.97 -4.73 -6.38
C ILE A 65 6.75 -6.25 -6.51
N GLN A 66 6.34 -6.93 -5.43
CA GLN A 66 6.21 -8.39 -5.42
C GLN A 66 4.90 -8.89 -6.04
N SER A 67 3.85 -8.05 -6.16
CA SER A 67 2.56 -8.46 -6.72
C SER A 67 2.62 -8.90 -8.18
N GLN A 68 3.66 -8.50 -8.92
CA GLN A 68 3.87 -8.96 -10.29
C GLN A 68 4.30 -10.43 -10.38
N PHE A 69 4.80 -11.02 -9.27
CA PHE A 69 5.29 -12.40 -9.23
C PHE A 69 4.41 -13.32 -8.36
N TRP A 70 3.73 -12.76 -7.35
CA TRP A 70 2.98 -13.53 -6.36
C TRP A 70 1.50 -13.15 -6.37
N ASN A 71 0.63 -14.11 -6.68
CA ASN A 71 -0.84 -13.94 -6.72
C ASN A 71 -1.50 -13.90 -5.33
N ALA A 72 -0.73 -13.74 -4.26
CA ALA A 72 -1.19 -13.86 -2.88
C ALA A 72 -2.15 -12.73 -2.43
N SER A 73 -2.28 -11.64 -3.20
CA SER A 73 -3.01 -10.45 -2.74
C SER A 73 -3.78 -9.71 -3.82
N ASN A 74 -4.26 -10.40 -4.86
CA ASN A 74 -5.27 -9.81 -5.75
C ASN A 74 -6.64 -9.90 -5.06
N SER A 75 -6.82 -9.18 -3.95
CA SER A 75 -8.17 -8.80 -3.54
C SER A 75 -8.75 -8.01 -4.71
N GLU A 76 -9.91 -8.41 -5.20
CA GLU A 76 -10.54 -8.05 -6.47
C GLU A 76 -10.77 -6.54 -6.72
N ASN A 77 -10.24 -5.64 -5.87
CA ASN A 77 -10.42 -4.20 -5.94
C ASN A 77 -9.39 -3.46 -6.82
N ASN A 78 -8.38 -4.14 -7.38
CA ASN A 78 -7.58 -3.62 -8.50
C ASN A 78 -7.88 -4.35 -9.83
N GLY A 79 -8.86 -5.26 -9.82
CA GLY A 79 -9.26 -6.05 -10.99
C GLY A 79 -10.04 -5.27 -12.06
N ALA A 80 -10.45 -4.02 -11.79
CA ALA A 80 -11.12 -3.17 -12.77
C ALA A 80 -10.16 -2.41 -13.70
N LEU A 81 -8.85 -2.33 -13.36
CA LEU A 81 -7.86 -1.61 -14.18
C LEU A 81 -6.73 -2.51 -14.70
N ASN A 82 -6.73 -3.81 -14.39
CA ASN A 82 -5.68 -4.71 -14.87
C ASN A 82 -6.18 -6.13 -15.20
N ARG A 83 -7.48 -6.30 -15.50
CA ARG A 83 -7.95 -7.45 -16.29
C ARG A 83 -7.70 -7.14 -17.77
N TYR A 84 -6.45 -7.20 -18.19
CA TYR A 84 -6.15 -7.44 -19.59
C TYR A 84 -6.56 -8.89 -19.89
N ASP A 85 -7.66 -9.01 -20.61
CA ASP A 85 -8.18 -10.25 -21.15
C ASP A 85 -7.07 -10.96 -21.94
N THR A 86 -6.65 -12.15 -21.48
CA THR A 86 -5.69 -13.00 -22.20
C THR A 86 -6.38 -13.81 -23.30
N THR A 87 -7.67 -13.60 -23.52
CA THR A 87 -8.40 -14.18 -24.64
C THR A 87 -8.37 -13.19 -25.79
N GLY A 88 -7.46 -13.44 -26.73
CA GLY A 88 -7.32 -12.65 -27.94
C GLY A 88 -8.63 -12.58 -28.71
N THR A 89 -9.34 -11.46 -28.58
CA THR A 89 -10.30 -10.95 -29.56
C THR A 89 -10.33 -9.43 -29.42
N SER A 90 -9.87 -8.79 -30.49
CA SER A 90 -9.79 -7.35 -30.73
C SER A 90 -11.06 -6.60 -30.33
N PHE A 91 -10.95 -5.47 -29.61
CA PHE A 91 -11.55 -4.17 -29.96
C PHE A 91 -10.90 -3.07 -29.10
N ILE A 92 -9.84 -2.46 -29.64
CA ILE A 92 -9.22 -1.16 -29.26
C ILE A 92 -9.26 -0.79 -27.76
N ASP A 93 -8.38 -1.39 -26.96
CA ASP A 93 -8.00 -0.86 -25.65
C ASP A 93 -6.74 0.02 -25.80
N ARG A 94 -6.95 1.29 -26.14
CA ARG A 94 -5.87 2.28 -26.03
C ARG A 94 -5.69 2.55 -24.54
N ARG A 95 -4.61 2.03 -23.96
CA ARG A 95 -4.04 2.57 -22.71
C ARG A 95 -4.03 4.10 -22.85
N PRO A 96 -4.74 4.87 -22.01
CA PRO A 96 -4.75 6.32 -22.14
C PRO A 96 -3.30 6.78 -22.14
N SER A 97 -2.93 7.59 -23.14
CA SER A 97 -1.58 8.16 -23.16
C SER A 97 -1.40 8.99 -21.87
N ASP A 98 -0.19 9.21 -21.37
CA ASP A 98 0.00 10.03 -20.16
C ASP A 98 -0.67 11.42 -20.26
N ASN A 99 -0.96 11.88 -21.48
CA ASN A 99 -1.72 13.10 -21.77
C ASN A 99 -3.25 13.00 -21.57
N ASP A 100 -3.81 11.79 -21.47
CA ASP A 100 -5.25 11.53 -21.33
C ASP A 100 -5.65 11.23 -19.86
N LEU A 101 -4.70 11.04 -18.96
CA LEU A 101 -4.97 10.80 -17.54
C LEU A 101 -4.96 12.12 -16.75
N PHE A 102 -6.14 12.59 -16.35
CA PHE A 102 -6.24 13.61 -15.31
C PHE A 102 -6.01 12.98 -13.94
N SER A 103 -5.16 13.60 -13.13
CA SER A 103 -4.99 13.25 -11.73
C SER A 103 -6.28 13.52 -10.94
N ALA A 104 -6.52 12.76 -9.87
CA ALA A 104 -7.69 12.99 -9.00
C ALA A 104 -7.80 14.44 -8.48
N PRO A 105 -6.69 15.14 -8.13
CA PRO A 105 -6.73 16.57 -7.82
C PRO A 105 -7.26 17.44 -8.97
N GLU A 106 -6.88 17.17 -10.22
CA GLU A 106 -7.32 17.95 -11.39
C GLU A 106 -8.80 17.77 -11.67
N ILE A 107 -9.30 16.53 -11.59
CA ILE A 107 -10.73 16.23 -11.74
C ILE A 107 -11.54 16.96 -10.67
N LEU A 108 -11.08 16.88 -9.41
CA LEU A 108 -11.75 17.52 -8.29
C LEU A 108 -11.71 19.05 -8.41
N ALA A 109 -10.60 19.61 -8.88
CA ALA A 109 -10.47 21.04 -9.18
C ALA A 109 -11.45 21.48 -10.28
N GLY A 110 -11.53 20.71 -11.37
CA GLY A 110 -12.46 20.96 -12.47
C GLY A 110 -13.91 20.95 -12.00
N TYR A 111 -14.30 19.92 -11.24
CA TYR A 111 -15.64 19.81 -10.67
C TYR A 111 -15.97 20.98 -9.72
N ARG A 112 -15.03 21.35 -8.84
CA ARG A 112 -15.23 22.50 -7.94
C ARG A 112 -15.42 23.81 -8.71
N ARG A 113 -14.61 24.07 -9.73
CA ARG A 113 -14.77 25.25 -10.60
C ARG A 113 -16.14 25.30 -11.25
N TYR A 114 -16.57 24.17 -11.82
CA TYR A 114 -17.90 24.04 -12.44
C TYR A 114 -19.02 24.33 -11.42
N HIS A 115 -18.98 23.68 -10.25
CA HIS A 115 -20.01 23.81 -9.24
C HIS A 115 -20.09 25.23 -8.65
N LEU A 116 -18.95 25.89 -8.43
CA LEU A 116 -18.91 27.24 -7.88
C LEU A 116 -19.37 28.30 -8.89
N ALA A 117 -19.04 28.13 -10.17
CA ALA A 117 -19.50 29.02 -11.24
C ALA A 117 -21.03 28.99 -11.37
N GLN A 118 -21.64 27.80 -11.28
CA GLN A 118 -23.09 27.65 -11.41
C GLN A 118 -23.88 28.15 -10.20
N ASN A 119 -23.39 27.90 -8.99
CA ASN A 119 -24.16 28.14 -7.78
C ASN A 119 -23.87 29.47 -7.10
N LEU A 120 -22.68 30.05 -7.33
CA LEU A 120 -22.20 31.24 -6.61
C LEU A 120 -21.67 32.35 -7.55
N ALA A 121 -21.78 32.18 -8.87
CA ALA A 121 -21.27 33.12 -9.87
C ALA A 121 -19.78 33.48 -9.67
N LEU A 122 -18.99 32.55 -9.12
CA LEU A 122 -17.56 32.72 -8.91
C LEU A 122 -16.81 32.35 -10.19
N GLU A 123 -15.98 33.27 -10.69
CA GLU A 123 -15.14 33.04 -11.86
C GLU A 123 -13.76 32.49 -11.45
N TYR A 124 -13.23 31.60 -12.28
CA TYR A 124 -11.87 31.12 -12.12
C TYR A 124 -10.88 32.17 -12.63
N HIS A 125 -9.93 32.55 -11.79
CA HIS A 125 -8.81 33.39 -12.19
C HIS A 125 -7.52 32.56 -12.16
N ALA A 126 -6.84 32.45 -13.29
CA ALA A 126 -5.57 31.75 -13.38
C ALA A 126 -4.47 32.55 -12.66
N ILE A 127 -3.80 31.92 -11.71
CA ILE A 127 -2.67 32.51 -11.02
C ILE A 127 -1.42 32.23 -11.85
N THR A 128 -0.80 33.30 -12.34
CA THR A 128 0.44 33.23 -13.15
C THR A 128 1.71 33.41 -12.32
N ASP A 129 1.60 33.71 -11.02
CA ASP A 129 2.75 33.90 -10.14
C ASP A 129 3.38 32.55 -9.75
N PRO A 130 4.60 32.23 -10.23
CA PRO A 130 5.27 30.97 -9.95
C PRO A 130 5.67 30.80 -8.48
N ALA A 131 5.69 31.87 -7.67
CA ALA A 131 5.94 31.78 -6.23
C ALA A 131 4.72 31.28 -5.43
N ILE A 132 3.53 31.29 -6.05
CA ILE A 132 2.26 31.02 -5.37
C ILE A 132 1.57 29.75 -5.93
N VAL A 133 1.90 29.33 -7.15
CA VAL A 133 1.37 28.11 -7.77
C VAL A 133 2.00 26.87 -7.13
N ASP A 134 1.31 26.28 -6.16
CA ASP A 134 1.79 25.08 -5.46
C ASP A 134 1.13 23.80 -6.01
N PHE A 135 -0.11 23.87 -6.50
CA PHE A 135 -0.80 22.76 -7.19
C PHE A 135 -2.05 23.19 -8.00
N PRO A 136 -2.48 22.43 -9.02
CA PRO A 136 -3.56 22.80 -9.98
C PRO A 136 -4.99 22.96 -9.41
N ALA A 137 -5.18 22.73 -8.10
CA ALA A 137 -6.47 22.76 -7.40
C ALA A 137 -6.55 23.85 -6.31
N GLN A 138 -5.59 24.79 -6.30
CA GLN A 138 -5.51 25.85 -5.31
C GLN A 138 -6.64 26.87 -5.52
N ILE A 139 -7.39 27.16 -4.46
CA ILE A 139 -8.46 28.17 -4.46
C ILE A 139 -8.00 29.31 -3.56
N HIS A 140 -7.92 30.53 -4.09
CA HIS A 140 -7.63 31.71 -3.31
C HIS A 140 -8.90 32.53 -3.14
N ALA A 141 -9.21 32.89 -1.90
CA ALA A 141 -10.21 33.92 -1.61
C ALA A 141 -9.51 35.28 -1.52
N ARG A 142 -10.20 36.33 -1.96
CA ARG A 142 -9.71 37.71 -1.88
C ARG A 142 -9.89 38.27 -0.47
#